data_AF-A0A1F8M4M2-F1
#
_entry.id   AF-A0A1F8M4M2-F1
#
_cell.length_a   1.000
_cell.length_b   1.000
_cell.length_c   1.000
_cell.angle_alpha   90.00
_cell.angle_beta   90.00
_cell.angle_gamma   90.00
#
_symmetry.space_group_name_H-M   'P 1'
#
loop_
_entity.id
_entity.type
_entity.pdbx_description
1 polymer ?
#
loop_
_entity_poly.entity_id
_entity_poly.type
_entity_poly.pdbx_seq_one_letter_code
_entity_poly.pdbx_strand_id
1 'polypeptide(L)'
;MLLRFLPQGSTYTGIDQSAKLITKGRQVWADTPWMAEFHEGSIYETPFTRQSFDVSLTHTVLMHVPYPEKVIHEMMRVTKPGGSVITCEANRNALTALLHI
;
A
#
# COMPACT_ATOMS: atom_id res chain seq x y z
N MET A 1 0.46 -11.84 5.69
CA MET A 1 -0.72 -11.11 5.16
C MET A 1 -1.34 -10.31 6.30
N LEU A 2 -1.32 -8.97 6.23
CA LEU A 2 -1.71 -8.06 7.33
C LEU A 2 -3.16 -8.26 7.81
N LEU A 3 -4.10 -8.49 6.89
CA LEU A 3 -5.54 -8.61 7.23
C LEU A 3 -5.83 -9.65 8.33
N ARG A 4 -5.02 -10.70 8.48
CA ARG A 4 -5.21 -11.73 9.51
C ARG A 4 -5.09 -11.21 10.95
N PHE A 5 -4.49 -10.03 11.11
CA PHE A 5 -4.26 -9.37 12.41
C PHE A 5 -5.15 -8.14 12.60
N LEU A 6 -5.98 -7.79 11.60
CA LEU A 6 -6.89 -6.66 11.67
C LEU A 6 -8.29 -7.12 12.14
N PRO A 7 -9.15 -6.19 12.61
CA PRO A 7 -10.52 -6.52 12.98
C PRO A 7 -11.28 -7.26 11.88
N GLN A 8 -12.16 -8.18 12.26
CA GLN A 8 -13.01 -8.90 11.32
C GLN A 8 -13.83 -7.92 10.46
N GLY A 9 -13.91 -8.20 9.15
CA GLY A 9 -14.55 -7.31 8.18
C GLY A 9 -13.61 -6.29 7.53
N SER A 10 -12.34 -6.23 7.94
CA SER A 10 -11.32 -5.43 7.24
C SER A 10 -11.14 -5.88 5.79
N THR A 11 -10.89 -4.92 4.92
CA THR A 11 -10.80 -5.11 3.46
C THR A 11 -9.41 -4.69 2.97
N TYR A 12 -9.01 -5.17 1.80
CA TYR A 12 -7.73 -4.81 1.19
C TYR A 12 -7.94 -4.24 -0.21
N THR A 13 -7.30 -3.11 -0.49
CA THR A 13 -7.26 -2.53 -1.85
C THR A 13 -5.81 -2.42 -2.28
N GLY A 14 -5.46 -3.12 -3.36
CA GLY A 14 -4.12 -3.08 -3.97
C GLY A 14 -4.11 -2.24 -5.23
N ILE A 15 -3.02 -1.49 -5.46
CA ILE A 15 -2.77 -0.77 -6.72
C ILE A 15 -1.34 -1.03 -7.19
N ASP A 16 -1.19 -1.23 -8.50
CA ASP A 16 0.11 -1.41 -9.16
C ASP A 16 -0.04 -1.01 -10.64
N GLN A 17 1.01 -0.45 -11.26
CA GLN A 17 1.00 -0.12 -12.69
C GLN A 17 1.12 -1.36 -13.59
N SER A 18 1.55 -2.50 -13.03
CA SER A 18 1.73 -3.75 -13.75
C SER A 18 0.43 -4.53 -13.84
N ALA A 19 -0.21 -4.51 -15.01
CA ALA A 19 -1.36 -5.36 -15.33
C ALA A 19 -1.14 -6.85 -15.01
N LYS A 20 0.10 -7.33 -15.20
CA LYS A 20 0.50 -8.72 -14.90
C LYS A 20 0.45 -9.01 -13.41
N LEU A 21 0.99 -8.12 -12.57
CA LEU A 21 0.97 -8.29 -11.11
C LEU A 21 -0.45 -8.17 -10.57
N ILE A 22 -1.26 -7.24 -11.09
CA ILE A 22 -2.68 -7.11 -10.75
C ILE A 22 -3.46 -8.40 -11.07
N THR A 23 -3.27 -8.95 -12.26
CA THR A 23 -3.89 -10.23 -12.65
C THR A 23 -3.47 -11.36 -11.72
N LYS A 24 -2.17 -11.45 -11.39
CA LYS A 24 -1.67 -12.46 -10.47
C LYS A 24 -2.21 -12.27 -9.04
N GLY A 25 -2.31 -11.03 -8.57
CA GLY A 25 -2.88 -10.69 -7.26
C GLY A 25 -4.32 -11.18 -7.13
N ARG A 26 -5.17 -10.88 -8.12
CA ARG A 26 -6.55 -11.37 -8.19
C ARG A 26 -6.62 -12.90 -8.13
N GLN A 27 -5.76 -13.60 -8.88
CA GLN A 27 -5.71 -15.07 -8.85
C GLN A 27 -5.31 -15.63 -7.48
N VAL A 28 -4.29 -15.05 -6.85
CA VAL A 28 -3.82 -15.49 -5.52
C VAL A 28 -4.87 -15.28 -4.44
N TRP A 29 -5.70 -14.24 -4.57
CA TRP A 29 -6.72 -13.90 -3.59
C TRP A 29 -8.08 -14.56 -3.82
N ALA A 30 -8.32 -15.14 -5.00
CA ALA A 30 -9.59 -15.75 -5.38
C ALA A 30 -10.05 -16.84 -4.39
N ASP A 31 -9.10 -17.63 -3.86
CA ASP A 31 -9.39 -18.75 -2.95
C ASP A 31 -9.25 -18.36 -1.47
N THR A 32 -9.22 -17.06 -1.15
CA THR A 32 -9.06 -16.56 0.23
C THR A 32 -10.40 -16.09 0.79
N PRO A 33 -10.63 -16.18 2.12
CA PRO A 33 -11.87 -15.71 2.73
C PRO A 33 -11.94 -14.17 2.88
N TRP A 34 -10.98 -13.43 2.33
CA TRP A 34 -10.80 -12.01 2.58
C TRP A 34 -11.29 -11.18 1.41
N MET A 35 -11.93 -10.04 1.71
CA MET A 35 -12.39 -9.12 0.68
C MET A 35 -11.24 -8.26 0.18
N ALA A 36 -10.92 -8.38 -1.11
CA ALA A 36 -9.87 -7.60 -1.75
C ALA A 36 -10.24 -7.08 -3.14
N GLU A 37 -9.80 -5.86 -3.43
CA GLU A 37 -9.89 -5.22 -4.74
C GLU A 37 -8.49 -4.89 -5.26
N PHE A 38 -8.32 -4.96 -6.59
CA PHE A 38 -7.04 -4.69 -7.25
C PHE A 38 -7.25 -3.74 -8.42
N HIS A 39 -6.51 -2.64 -8.43
CA HIS A 39 -6.57 -1.59 -9.44
C HIS A 39 -5.25 -1.50 -10.20
N GLU A 40 -5.34 -1.47 -11.52
CA GLU A 40 -4.19 -1.07 -12.34
C GLU A 40 -4.11 0.46 -12.36
N GLY A 41 -2.94 1.03 -12.05
CA GLY A 41 -2.78 2.48 -12.06
C GLY A 41 -1.47 2.97 -11.46
N SER A 42 -1.26 4.28 -11.56
CA SER A 42 -0.08 4.94 -11.00
C SER A 42 -0.26 5.19 -9.51
N ILE A 43 0.80 4.93 -8.75
CA ILE A 43 0.88 5.27 -7.32
C ILE A 43 1.13 6.77 -7.06
N TYR A 44 1.43 7.55 -8.10
CA TYR A 44 1.57 9.01 -7.99
C TYR A 44 0.23 9.73 -8.00
N GLU A 45 -0.80 9.10 -8.59
CA GLU A 45 -2.14 9.65 -8.73
C GLU A 45 -3.13 8.49 -8.80
N THR A 46 -3.63 8.11 -7.63
CA THR A 46 -4.53 6.96 -7.48
C THR A 46 -5.97 7.37 -7.78
N PRO A 47 -6.82 6.43 -8.25
CA PRO A 47 -8.23 6.71 -8.52
C PRO A 47 -9.08 6.85 -7.24
N PHE A 48 -8.45 6.86 -6.05
CA PHE A 48 -9.16 6.86 -4.78
C PHE A 48 -9.49 8.28 -4.33
N THR A 49 -10.63 8.43 -3.66
CA THR A 49 -11.02 9.71 -3.09
C THR A 49 -10.10 10.10 -1.92
N ARG A 50 -10.19 11.35 -1.47
CA ARG A 50 -9.47 11.77 -0.26
C ARG A 50 -10.03 11.01 0.95
N GLN A 51 -9.16 10.64 1.89
CA GLN A 51 -9.57 10.09 3.19
C GLN A 51 -10.43 8.83 3.10
N SER A 52 -10.13 7.93 2.16
CA SER A 52 -10.86 6.68 1.95
C SER A 52 -10.38 5.53 2.84
N PHE A 53 -9.10 5.51 3.22
CA PHE A 53 -8.47 4.38 3.90
C PHE A 53 -8.09 4.69 5.34
N ASP A 54 -8.27 3.73 6.23
CA ASP A 54 -7.81 3.80 7.63
C ASP A 54 -6.28 3.60 7.71
N VAL A 55 -5.72 2.80 6.81
CA VAL A 55 -4.28 2.55 6.69
C VAL A 55 -3.87 2.53 5.22
N SER A 56 -2.85 3.30 4.85
CA SER A 56 -2.16 3.20 3.56
C SER A 56 -0.78 2.61 3.76
N LEU A 57 -0.42 1.60 2.98
CA LEU A 57 0.83 0.86 3.16
C LEU A 57 1.56 0.66 1.83
N THR A 58 2.88 0.84 1.85
CA THR A 58 3.79 0.39 0.79
C THR A 58 4.83 -0.56 1.36
N HIS A 59 5.26 -1.54 0.56
CA HIS A 59 6.26 -2.52 0.94
C HIS A 59 7.26 -2.69 -0.19
N THR A 60 8.50 -2.25 0.05
CA THR A 60 9.62 -2.26 -0.92
C THR A 60 9.26 -1.58 -2.24
N VAL A 61 8.73 -0.35 -2.18
CA VAL A 61 8.28 0.42 -3.36
C VAL A 61 9.06 1.72 -3.49
N LEU A 62 9.17 2.50 -2.41
CA LEU A 62 9.68 3.87 -2.46
C LEU A 62 11.14 3.94 -2.92
N MET A 63 11.93 2.90 -2.67
CA MET A 63 13.31 2.82 -3.15
C MET A 63 13.45 2.65 -4.68
N HIS A 64 12.35 2.37 -5.38
CA HIS A 64 12.34 2.08 -6.83
C HIS A 64 11.76 3.22 -7.67
N VAL A 65 11.27 4.29 -7.04
CA VAL A 65 10.52 5.34 -7.72
C VAL A 65 11.33 6.65 -7.75
N PRO A 66 11.24 7.46 -8.82
CA PRO A 66 11.99 8.71 -8.92
C PRO A 66 11.53 9.81 -7.94
N TYR A 67 10.26 9.80 -7.49
CA TYR A 67 9.68 10.86 -6.65
C TYR A 67 8.95 10.27 -5.43
N PRO A 68 9.67 9.60 -4.50
CA PRO A 68 9.04 8.91 -3.36
C PRO A 68 8.19 9.85 -2.49
N GLU A 69 8.57 11.13 -2.38
CA GLU A 69 7.81 12.15 -1.67
C GLU A 69 6.41 12.34 -2.26
N LYS A 70 6.25 12.26 -3.58
CA LYS A 70 4.93 12.37 -4.22
C LYS A 70 4.05 11.17 -3.90
N VAL A 71 4.64 9.97 -3.86
CA VAL A 71 3.92 8.76 -3.45
C VAL A 71 3.47 8.87 -1.99
N ILE A 72 4.34 9.36 -1.09
CA ILE A 72 3.96 9.59 0.32
C ILE A 72 2.83 10.62 0.43
N HIS A 73 2.90 11.74 -0.31
CA HIS A 73 1.81 12.73 -0.33
C HIS A 73 0.49 12.12 -0.82
N GLU A 74 0.55 11.26 -1.83
CA GLU A 74 -0.63 10.58 -2.34
C GLU A 74 -1.20 9.58 -1.33
N MET A 75 -0.34 8.81 -0.65
CA MET A 75 -0.73 7.96 0.47
C MET A 75 -1.40 8.77 1.60
N MET A 76 -0.83 9.92 1.96
CA MET A 76 -1.42 10.82 2.96
C MET A 76 -2.77 11.36 2.52
N ARG A 77 -2.93 11.72 1.24
CA ARG A 77 -4.18 12.24 0.67
C ARG A 77 -5.33 11.23 0.82
N VAL A 78 -5.08 9.97 0.52
CA VAL A 78 -6.11 8.91 0.56
C VAL A 78 -6.33 8.34 1.97
N THR A 79 -5.43 8.63 2.92
CA THR A 79 -5.57 8.20 4.31
C THR A 79 -6.49 9.15 5.09
N LYS A 80 -7.37 8.59 5.92
CA LYS A 80 -8.25 9.36 6.81
C LYS A 80 -7.44 10.15 7.84
N PRO A 81 -7.95 11.29 8.35
CA PRO A 81 -7.40 11.93 9.54
C PRO A 81 -7.39 10.94 10.71
N GLY A 82 -6.25 10.80 11.40
CA GLY A 82 -6.06 9.79 12.45
C GLY A 82 -5.77 8.37 11.94
N GLY A 83 -5.79 8.15 10.61
CA GLY A 83 -5.30 6.94 9.98
C GLY A 83 -3.77 6.88 9.91
N SER A 84 -3.24 5.74 9.46
CA SER A 84 -1.79 5.50 9.41
C SER A 84 -1.25 5.42 7.99
N VAL A 85 -0.12 6.07 7.74
CA VAL A 85 0.71 5.89 6.54
C VAL A 85 1.93 5.08 6.95
N ILE A 86 2.08 3.88 6.39
CA ILE A 86 3.15 2.95 6.75
C ILE A 86 4.00 2.64 5.52
N THR A 87 5.31 2.78 5.65
CA THR A 87 6.26 2.44 4.59
C THR A 87 7.24 1.40 5.13
N CYS A 88 7.37 0.29 4.41
CA CYS A 88 8.28 -0.79 4.78
C CYS A 88 9.35 -0.90 3.70
N GLU A 89 10.48 -0.22 3.90
CA GLU A 89 11.55 -0.13 2.90
C GLU A 89 12.84 -0.76 3.41
N ALA A 90 13.64 -1.29 2.49
CA ALA A 90 14.97 -1.78 2.84
C ALA A 90 15.92 -0.61 3.08
N ASN A 91 16.52 -0.52 4.26
CA ASN A 91 17.63 0.39 4.51
C ASN A 91 18.95 -0.30 4.16
N ARG A 92 19.59 0.13 3.06
CA ARG A 92 20.88 -0.41 2.62
C ARG A 92 22.06 0.03 3.49
N ASN A 93 21.87 1.04 4.34
CA ASN A 93 22.85 1.47 5.30
C ASN A 93 22.52 0.85 6.67
N ALA A 94 23.16 -0.29 6.95
CA ALA A 94 22.95 -1.07 8.17
C ALA A 94 23.13 -0.24 9.46
N LEU A 95 23.96 0.81 9.44
CA LEU A 95 24.18 1.71 10.58
C LEU A 95 22.98 2.61 10.90
N THR A 96 22.10 2.86 9.92
CA THR A 96 20.87 3.65 10.06
C THR A 96 19.61 2.80 10.02
N ALA A 97 19.73 1.46 10.04
CA ALA A 97 18.61 0.54 9.95
C ALA A 97 17.76 0.46 11.24
N LEU A 98 17.97 1.38 12.18
CA LEU A 98 17.12 1.52 13.36
C LEU A 98 15.78 2.15 12.94
N LEU A 99 14.68 1.63 13.48
CA LEU A 99 13.34 2.18 13.33
C LEU A 99 13.36 3.66 13.74
N HIS A 100 13.28 4.56 12.77
CA HIS A 100 12.94 5.95 13.01
C HIS A 100 11.42 6.01 13.10
N ILE A 101 10.92 5.93 14.33
CA ILE A 101 9.52 6.20 14.72
C ILE A 101 9.27 7.70 14.79
#